data_AF-A0A519JRS2-F1
#
_entry.id   AF-A0A519JRS2-F1
#
_cell.length_a   1.000
_cell.length_b   1.000
_cell.length_c   1.000
_cell.angle_alpha   90.00
_cell.angle_beta   90.00
_cell.angle_gamma   90.00
#
_symmetry.space_group_name_H-M   'P 1'
#
loop_
_entity.id
_entity.type
_entity.pdbx_description
1 polymer ?
#
loop_
_entity_poly.entity_id
_entity_poly.type
_entity_poly.pdbx_seq_one_letter_code
_entity_poly.pdbx_strand_id
1 'polypeptide(L)'
;MSQQFTIGKEINTRILRDYIIEHNVDKGDAVVLNPLNFGHLVEEARHSSDGLTVPLKILGILIVNDTTNTVDVGKIQIIKNQNLDQ
;
A
#
# COMPACT_ATOMS: atom_id res chain seq x y z
N MET A 1 -10.36 13.31 10.05
CA MET A 1 -9.71 13.24 8.72
C MET A 1 -8.49 12.38 8.85
N SER A 2 -8.40 11.30 8.08
CA SER A 2 -7.20 10.47 8.02
C SER A 2 -6.09 11.23 7.31
N GLN A 3 -4.86 11.11 7.82
CA GLN A 3 -3.70 11.78 7.24
C GLN A 3 -3.25 11.04 5.98
N GLN A 4 -2.97 11.79 4.91
CA GLN A 4 -2.42 11.26 3.67
C GLN A 4 -0.98 11.73 3.48
N PHE A 5 -0.15 10.86 2.91
CA PHE A 5 1.27 11.11 2.69
C PHE A 5 1.60 10.98 1.21
N THR A 6 2.27 11.98 0.64
CA THR A 6 2.78 11.91 -0.73
C THR A 6 4.05 11.09 -0.76
N ILE A 7 4.10 10.05 -1.59
CA ILE A 7 5.27 9.16 -1.68
C ILE A 7 5.82 9.01 -3.10
N GLY A 8 5.17 9.62 -4.10
CA GLY A 8 5.64 9.62 -5.49
C GLY A 8 4.50 9.84 -6.48
N LYS A 9 4.82 10.19 -7.73
CA LYS A 9 3.80 10.31 -8.80
C LYS A 9 3.31 8.96 -9.30
N GLU A 10 4.21 7.98 -9.38
CA GLU A 10 3.92 6.60 -9.74
C GLU A 10 4.35 5.71 -8.59
N ILE A 11 3.40 5.07 -7.93
CA ILE A 11 3.67 4.18 -6.80
C ILE A 11 3.96 2.79 -7.36
N ASN A 12 5.13 2.25 -7.01
CA ASN A 12 5.53 0.86 -7.27
C ASN A 12 6.00 0.18 -5.98
N THR A 13 6.25 -1.13 -6.05
CA THR A 13 6.58 -1.97 -4.90
C THR A 13 7.82 -1.47 -4.18
N ARG A 14 8.84 -1.01 -4.93
CA ARG A 14 10.08 -0.46 -4.36
C ARG A 14 9.80 0.80 -3.56
N ILE A 15 9.11 1.78 -4.14
CA ILE A 15 8.80 3.06 -3.46
C ILE A 15 7.99 2.79 -2.20
N LEU A 16 7.01 1.89 -2.27
CA LEU A 16 6.20 1.55 -1.11
C LEU A 16 7.02 0.89 0.01
N ARG A 17 7.89 -0.08 -0.36
CA ARG A 17 8.78 -0.77 0.58
C ARG A 17 9.75 0.19 1.24
N ASP A 18 10.37 1.06 0.46
CA ASP A 18 11.35 2.02 0.96
C ASP A 18 10.67 3.00 1.95
N TYR A 19 9.46 3.48 1.63
CA TYR A 19 8.66 4.30 2.54
C TYR A 19 8.30 3.55 3.85
N ILE A 20 7.86 2.30 3.74
CA ILE A 20 7.52 1.46 4.91
C ILE A 20 8.70 1.35 5.88
N ILE A 21 9.90 1.12 5.35
CA ILE A 21 11.14 0.99 6.13
C ILE A 21 11.51 2.35 6.75
N GLU A 22 11.51 3.42 5.95
CA GLU A 22 11.90 4.75 6.39
C GLU A 22 10.99 5.28 7.51
N HIS A 23 9.69 5.00 7.43
CA HIS A 23 8.70 5.49 8.38
C HIS A 23 8.31 4.48 9.47
N ASN A 24 9.00 3.33 9.55
CA ASN A 24 8.72 2.26 10.52
C ASN A 24 7.22 1.90 10.59
N VAL A 25 6.59 1.67 9.43
CA VAL A 25 5.19 1.24 9.39
C VAL A 25 5.08 -0.17 9.97
N ASP A 26 4.14 -0.39 10.89
CA ASP A 26 4.04 -1.63 11.64
C ASP A 26 3.33 -2.71 10.83
N LYS A 27 3.69 -3.99 11.03
CA LYS A 27 3.05 -5.12 10.33
C LYS A 27 1.55 -5.28 10.60
N GLY A 28 1.04 -4.67 11.68
CA GLY A 28 -0.39 -4.62 12.00
C GLY A 28 -1.14 -3.46 11.36
N ASP A 29 -0.42 -2.59 10.64
CA ASP A 29 -1.02 -1.48 9.91
C ASP A 29 -1.44 -1.91 8.50
N ALA A 30 -2.28 -1.08 7.88
CA ALA A 30 -2.60 -1.17 6.48
C ALA A 30 -2.21 0.11 5.74
N VAL A 31 -1.71 -0.05 4.52
CA VAL A 31 -1.47 1.06 3.59
C VAL A 31 -2.58 1.05 2.55
N VAL A 32 -3.35 2.12 2.54
CA VAL A 32 -4.46 2.32 1.60
C VAL A 32 -3.97 3.17 0.43
N LEU A 33 -4.28 2.70 -0.77
CA LEU A 33 -3.91 3.33 -2.03
C LEU A 33 -5.15 3.66 -2.84
N ASN A 34 -5.08 4.73 -3.63
CA ASN A 34 -6.09 4.96 -4.65
C ASN A 34 -6.14 3.78 -5.66
N PRO A 35 -7.29 3.54 -6.33
CA PRO A 35 -7.44 2.42 -7.25
C PRO A 35 -6.44 2.37 -8.40
N LEU A 36 -5.99 3.53 -8.90
CA LEU A 36 -5.01 3.59 -9.99
C LEU A 36 -3.65 3.05 -9.53
N ASN A 37 -3.16 3.56 -8.40
CA ASN A 37 -1.90 3.11 -7.79
C ASN A 37 -1.97 1.63 -7.38
N PHE A 38 -3.10 1.19 -6.81
CA PHE A 38 -3.30 -0.21 -6.45
C PHE A 38 -3.27 -1.12 -7.68
N GLY A 39 -3.95 -0.74 -8.77
CA GLY A 39 -3.95 -1.48 -10.03
C GLY A 39 -2.55 -1.63 -10.61
N HIS A 40 -1.74 -0.56 -10.61
CA HIS A 40 -0.35 -0.63 -11.06
C HIS A 40 0.49 -1.61 -10.24
N LEU A 41 0.31 -1.65 -8.92
CA LEU A 41 0.98 -2.63 -8.05
C LEU A 41 0.53 -4.07 -8.32
N VAL A 42 -0.76 -4.30 -8.58
CA VAL A 42 -1.28 -5.62 -8.95
C VAL A 42 -0.64 -6.07 -10.26
N GLU A 43 -0.56 -5.20 -11.26
CA GLU A 43 0.08 -5.52 -12.53
C GLU A 43 1.58 -5.77 -12.36
N GLU A 44 2.28 -4.95 -11.57
CA GLU A 44 3.69 -5.20 -11.23
C GLU A 44 3.87 -6.57 -10.57
N ALA A 45 3.01 -6.92 -9.61
CA ALA A 45 3.04 -8.21 -8.92
C ALA A 45 2.85 -9.39 -9.87
N ARG A 46 1.88 -9.31 -10.80
CA ARG A 46 1.60 -10.36 -11.79
C ARG A 46 2.78 -10.64 -12.72
N HIS A 47 3.56 -9.61 -13.04
CA HIS A 47 4.70 -9.71 -13.95
C HIS A 47 6.03 -9.93 -13.22
N SER A 48 6.05 -9.85 -11.89
CA SER A 48 7.22 -10.14 -11.07
C SER A 48 7.32 -11.64 -10.77
N SER A 49 8.52 -12.21 -10.94
CA SER A 49 8.87 -13.53 -10.40
C SER A 49 9.06 -13.52 -8.87
N ASP A 50 9.06 -12.33 -8.27
CA ASP A 50 9.43 -12.08 -6.88
C ASP A 50 8.20 -12.06 -5.96
N GLY A 51 7.49 -13.18 -5.90
CA GLY A 51 6.74 -13.61 -4.71
C GLY A 51 5.62 -12.71 -4.17
N LEU A 52 5.16 -11.67 -4.88
CA LEU A 52 4.00 -10.87 -4.47
C LEU A 52 2.75 -11.75 -4.53
N THR A 53 2.35 -12.25 -3.37
CA THR A 53 1.20 -13.14 -3.21
C THR A 53 -0.05 -12.30 -2.96
N VAL A 54 -1.20 -12.69 -3.52
CA VAL A 54 -2.49 -12.09 -3.18
C VAL A 54 -3.01 -12.76 -1.90
N PRO A 55 -3.36 -12.02 -0.83
CA PRO A 55 -3.51 -10.56 -0.74
C PRO A 55 -2.17 -9.81 -0.75
N LEU A 56 -2.11 -8.71 -1.52
CA LEU A 56 -0.91 -7.88 -1.68
C LEU A 56 -0.36 -7.45 -0.32
N LYS A 57 0.79 -8.02 0.03
CA LYS A 57 1.53 -7.70 1.25
C LYS A 57 2.94 -7.29 0.91
N ILE A 58 3.41 -6.21 1.53
CA ILE A 58 4.79 -5.75 1.43
C ILE A 58 5.35 -5.70 2.85
N LEU A 59 6.41 -6.48 3.12
CA LEU A 59 7.02 -6.61 4.45
C LEU A 59 6.04 -7.03 5.58
N GLY A 60 4.94 -7.69 5.22
CA GLY A 60 3.89 -8.12 6.14
C GLY A 60 2.74 -7.12 6.33
N ILE A 61 2.84 -5.92 5.74
CA ILE A 61 1.81 -4.87 5.77
C ILE A 61 0.82 -5.12 4.65
N LEU A 62 -0.47 -5.02 4.98
CA LEU A 62 -1.54 -5.19 4.01
C LEU A 62 -1.67 -3.93 3.14
N ILE A 63 -1.67 -4.14 1.82
CA ILE A 63 -1.94 -3.08 0.85
C ILE A 63 -3.42 -3.17 0.46
N VAL A 64 -4.15 -2.08 0.61
CA VAL A 64 -5.60 -2.02 0.44
C VAL A 64 -5.97 -1.05 -0.67
N ASN A 65 -6.91 -1.46 -1.51
CA ASN A 65 -7.53 -0.59 -2.50
C ASN A 65 -8.57 0.33 -1.84
N ASP A 66 -8.45 1.64 -2.03
CA ASP A 66 -9.47 2.60 -1.63
C ASP A 66 -10.68 2.58 -2.56
N THR A 67 -11.66 1.76 -2.23
CA THR A 67 -12.92 1.69 -2.97
C THR A 67 -13.79 2.95 -2.81
N THR A 68 -13.42 3.88 -1.91
CA THR A 68 -14.16 5.11 -1.65
C THR A 68 -13.58 6.35 -2.33
N ASN A 69 -12.46 6.21 -3.04
CA ASN A 69 -11.76 7.29 -3.76
C ASN A 69 -11.45 8.52 -2.88
N THR A 70 -11.07 8.28 -1.63
CA THR A 70 -10.68 9.29 -0.64
C THR A 70 -9.18 9.59 -0.65
N VAL A 71 -8.33 8.62 -1.04
CA VAL A 71 -6.88 8.76 -1.17
C VAL A 71 -6.55 9.31 -2.55
N ASP A 72 -5.80 10.40 -2.61
CA ASP A 72 -5.39 11.00 -3.88
C ASP A 72 -4.36 10.13 -4.63
N VAL A 73 -4.31 10.26 -5.96
CA VAL A 73 -3.23 9.67 -6.77
C VAL A 73 -1.87 10.16 -6.28
N GLY A 74 -0.90 9.24 -6.24
CA GLY A 74 0.45 9.48 -5.69
C GLY A 74 0.54 9.67 -4.16
N LYS A 75 -0.58 9.52 -3.45
CA LYS A 75 -0.61 9.51 -1.99
C LYS A 75 -0.97 8.14 -1.44
N ILE A 76 -0.69 7.98 -0.16
CA ILE A 76 -1.08 6.84 0.66
C ILE A 76 -1.79 7.32 1.92
N GLN A 77 -2.60 6.44 2.49
CA GLN A 77 -3.11 6.59 3.85
C GLN A 77 -2.68 5.39 4.69
N ILE A 78 -2.23 5.63 5.93
CA ILE A 78 -1.89 4.56 6.87
C ILE A 78 -3.06 4.39 7.84
N ILE A 79 -3.60 3.18 7.92
CA ILE A 79 -4.57 2.80 8.95
C ILE A 79 -3.81 2.01 10.02
N LYS A 80 -3.68 2.60 11.21
CA LYS A 80 -3.03 1.97 12.34
C LYS A 80 -3.87 0.83 12.92
N ASN A 81 -3.22 -0.28 13.25
CA ASN A 81 -3.85 -1.41 13.95
C ASN A 81 -5.16 -1.88 13.30
N GLN A 82 -5.07 -2.37 12.06
CA GLN A 82 -6.12 -3.28 11.61
C GLN A 82 -5.90 -4.60 12.35
N ASN A 83 -6.67 -4.85 13.41
CA ASN A 83 -6.90 -6.22 13.85
C ASN A 83 -7.51 -6.96 12.64
N LEU A 84 -6.66 -7.60 11.86
CA LEU A 84 -7.03 -8.39 10.68
C LEU A 84 -7.67 -9.74 11.07
N ASP A 85 -8.00 -9.91 12.35
CA ASP A 85 -8.73 -11.03 12.93
C ASP A 85 -10.18 -10.61 13.23
N GLN A 86 -11.01 -10.46 12.19
CA GLN A 86 -12.47 -10.62 12.28
C GLN A 86 -13.01 -11.30 11.03
#